data_AF-A0A0M9XN62-F1
#
_entry.id   AF-A0A0M9XN62-F1
#
_cell.length_a   1.000
_cell.length_b   1.000
_cell.length_c   1.000
_cell.angle_alpha   90.00
_cell.angle_beta   90.00
_cell.angle_gamma   90.00
#
_symmetry.space_group_name_H-M   'P 1'
#
loop_
_entity.id
_entity.type
_entity.pdbx_description
1 polymer ?
#
loop_
_entity_poly.entity_id
_entity_poly.type
_entity_poly.pdbx_seq_one_letter_code
_entity_poly.pdbx_strand_id
1 'polypeptide(L)'
;MGESVTYEREEIVEQQADIAGLLIHHVDAPLVEDQYVRGVLPAPSATDAVRVVLGDKGEYAPDRLTAYEIPLRTGDALRTPHDIAALLRTVHTGTHIYPRDRVGTVMGMTLFTVDPATVTPAPFTNDDWSLTLLRCLASPSTEEPPEARLCGFLFLAPDRLRLYLDAEEAPPGVTAADVRPGGALTALLAALPSLLDEQRLTTTGADDPHCARVVDLTDW
;
A
#
# COMPACT_ATOMS: atom_id res chain seq x y z
N MET A 1 -6.38 25.84 -21.45
CA MET A 1 -6.74 24.50 -21.95
C MET A 1 -5.53 23.56 -22.09
N GLY A 2 -4.30 24.06 -22.33
CA GLY A 2 -3.10 23.21 -22.35
C GLY A 2 -2.50 22.87 -20.98
N GLU A 3 -2.60 23.78 -20.00
CA GLU A 3 -2.08 23.54 -18.64
C GLU A 3 -2.91 22.49 -17.89
N SER A 4 -4.24 22.57 -17.91
CA SER A 4 -5.12 21.61 -17.22
C SER A 4 -4.93 20.16 -17.67
N VAL A 5 -4.75 19.94 -18.99
CA VAL A 5 -4.48 18.61 -19.56
C VAL A 5 -3.09 18.08 -19.17
N THR A 6 -2.14 18.99 -18.89
CA THR A 6 -0.80 18.61 -18.43
C THR A 6 -0.84 18.18 -16.97
N TYR A 7 -1.54 18.93 -16.11
CA TYR A 7 -1.74 18.58 -14.70
C TYR A 7 -2.48 17.25 -14.53
N GLU A 8 -3.58 17.02 -15.25
CA GLU A 8 -4.32 15.75 -15.19
C GLU A 8 -3.46 14.56 -15.60
N ARG A 9 -2.57 14.75 -16.58
CA ARG A 9 -1.65 13.69 -17.02
C ARG A 9 -0.56 13.42 -16.00
N GLU A 10 -0.01 14.46 -15.37
CA GLU A 10 0.99 14.34 -14.31
C GLU A 10 0.40 13.58 -13.11
N GLU A 11 -0.82 13.94 -12.70
CA GLU A 11 -1.58 13.26 -11.64
C GLU A 11 -1.75 11.75 -11.92
N ILE A 12 -2.07 11.37 -13.15
CA ILE A 12 -2.20 9.96 -13.57
C ILE A 12 -0.85 9.22 -13.53
N VAL A 13 0.23 9.89 -13.94
CA VAL A 13 1.58 9.30 -13.93
C VAL A 13 2.07 9.09 -12.50
N GLU A 14 1.89 10.07 -11.61
CA GLU A 14 2.20 9.95 -10.19
C GLU A 14 1.39 8.80 -9.56
N GLN A 15 0.08 8.75 -9.83
CA GLN A 15 -0.77 7.69 -9.30
C GLN A 15 -0.35 6.30 -9.81
N GLN A 16 0.05 6.17 -11.08
CA GLN A 16 0.59 4.92 -11.62
C GLN A 16 1.92 4.54 -10.97
N ALA A 17 2.80 5.50 -10.68
CA ALA A 17 4.06 5.26 -9.99
C ALA A 17 3.81 4.75 -8.56
N ASP A 18 2.86 5.34 -7.84
CA ASP A 18 2.48 4.90 -6.49
C ASP A 18 1.88 3.49 -6.49
N ILE A 19 1.05 3.17 -7.49
CA ILE A 19 0.48 1.83 -7.68
C ILE A 19 1.60 0.82 -7.94
N ALA A 20 2.53 1.11 -8.85
CA ALA A 20 3.66 0.26 -9.12
C ALA A 20 4.54 0.07 -7.87
N GLY A 21 4.78 1.15 -7.12
CA GLY A 21 5.56 1.13 -5.89
C GLY A 21 4.94 0.30 -4.77
N LEU A 22 3.61 0.20 -4.68
CA LEU A 22 2.96 -0.73 -3.75
C LEU A 22 3.04 -2.17 -4.29
N LEU A 23 2.65 -2.38 -5.55
CA LEU A 23 2.47 -3.70 -6.12
C LEU A 23 3.79 -4.46 -6.38
N ILE A 24 4.93 -3.77 -6.42
CA ILE A 24 6.25 -4.40 -6.60
C ILE A 24 6.59 -5.38 -5.48
N HIS A 25 6.08 -5.17 -4.27
CA HIS A 25 6.26 -6.11 -3.15
C HIS A 25 5.62 -7.47 -3.44
N HIS A 26 4.57 -7.49 -4.27
CA HIS A 26 3.88 -8.71 -4.66
C HIS A 26 4.53 -9.47 -5.83
N VAL A 27 5.73 -9.05 -6.26
CA VAL A 27 6.56 -9.85 -7.17
C VAL A 27 7.11 -11.10 -6.46
N ASP A 28 7.43 -10.98 -5.16
CA ASP A 28 7.98 -12.08 -4.36
C ASP A 28 7.02 -12.62 -3.29
N ALA A 29 6.06 -11.79 -2.83
CA ALA A 29 4.96 -12.18 -1.96
C ALA A 29 3.65 -12.33 -2.75
N PRO A 30 2.78 -13.31 -2.43
CA PRO A 30 1.52 -13.42 -3.14
C PRO A 30 0.65 -12.18 -2.88
N LEU A 31 -0.08 -11.73 -3.90
CA LEU A 31 -1.13 -10.72 -3.78
C LEU A 31 -2.40 -11.32 -3.19
N VAL A 32 -2.71 -12.54 -3.62
CA VAL A 32 -3.88 -13.33 -3.24
C VAL A 32 -3.59 -14.80 -3.53
N GLU A 33 -3.85 -15.68 -2.56
CA GLU A 33 -3.58 -17.12 -2.68
C GLU A 33 -2.16 -17.41 -3.19
N ASP A 34 -2.01 -18.01 -4.37
CA ASP A 34 -0.74 -18.34 -5.03
C ASP A 34 -0.38 -17.40 -6.19
N GLN A 35 -1.11 -16.30 -6.34
CA GLN A 35 -0.88 -15.33 -7.41
C GLN A 35 0.05 -14.21 -7.01
N TYR A 36 0.95 -13.89 -7.94
CA TYR A 36 1.97 -12.87 -7.80
C TYR A 36 1.78 -11.80 -8.86
N VAL A 37 2.19 -10.58 -8.55
CA VAL A 37 2.31 -9.52 -9.56
C VAL A 37 3.49 -9.86 -10.46
N ARG A 38 3.21 -10.05 -11.75
CA ARG A 38 4.21 -10.32 -12.80
C ARG A 38 4.49 -9.09 -13.67
N GLY A 39 3.68 -8.03 -13.50
CA GLY A 39 3.89 -6.74 -14.16
C GLY A 39 2.85 -5.70 -13.77
N VAL A 40 3.24 -4.43 -13.84
CA VAL A 40 2.33 -3.27 -13.80
C VAL A 40 2.63 -2.47 -15.05
N LEU A 41 1.63 -2.30 -15.91
CA LEU A 41 1.75 -1.71 -17.22
C LEU A 41 0.85 -0.47 -17.33
N PRO A 42 1.32 0.61 -17.98
CA PRO A 42 0.44 1.71 -18.33
C PRO A 42 -0.62 1.24 -19.34
N ALA A 43 -1.87 1.63 -19.15
CA ALA A 43 -2.89 1.47 -20.18
C ALA A 43 -2.67 2.51 -21.31
N PRO A 44 -3.26 2.31 -22.51
CA PRO A 44 -3.29 3.33 -23.54
C PRO A 44 -3.76 4.67 -22.99
N SER A 45 -3.17 5.77 -23.46
CA SER A 45 -3.37 7.12 -22.90
C SER A 45 -4.82 7.63 -22.94
N ALA A 46 -5.74 6.95 -23.63
CA ALA A 46 -7.14 7.31 -23.73
C ALA A 46 -8.03 6.71 -22.62
N THR A 47 -7.49 5.83 -21.77
CA THR A 47 -8.29 5.00 -20.87
C THR A 47 -8.14 5.31 -19.38
N ASP A 48 -7.25 6.24 -18.97
CA ASP A 48 -6.97 6.57 -17.56
C ASP A 48 -7.04 5.34 -16.65
N ALA A 49 -6.26 4.31 -17.00
CA ALA A 49 -6.31 3.00 -16.38
C ALA A 49 -4.90 2.49 -16.12
N VAL A 50 -4.81 1.53 -15.21
CA VAL A 50 -3.61 0.72 -14.97
C VAL A 50 -3.90 -0.71 -15.38
N ARG A 51 -2.90 -1.39 -15.94
CA ARG A 51 -2.96 -2.82 -16.20
C ARG A 51 -2.06 -3.54 -15.21
N VAL A 52 -2.61 -4.48 -14.45
CA VAL A 52 -1.83 -5.31 -13.54
C VAL A 52 -1.85 -6.75 -14.04
N VAL A 53 -0.67 -7.34 -14.17
CA VAL A 53 -0.47 -8.70 -14.68
C VAL A 53 -0.24 -9.63 -13.49
N LEU A 54 -1.07 -10.66 -13.38
CA LEU A 54 -0.97 -11.71 -12.37
C LEU A 54 -0.58 -13.06 -13.01
N GLY A 55 0.04 -13.90 -12.19
CA GLY A 55 0.36 -15.28 -12.52
C GLY A 55 1.14 -15.96 -11.39
N ASP A 56 1.45 -17.24 -11.57
CA ASP A 56 2.18 -18.04 -10.59
C ASP A 56 3.61 -17.52 -10.35
N LYS A 57 4.19 -17.91 -9.20
CA LYS A 57 5.59 -17.59 -8.89
C LYS A 57 6.52 -18.19 -9.94
N GLY A 58 7.29 -17.34 -10.60
CA GLY A 58 8.25 -17.74 -11.63
C GLY A 58 7.67 -17.87 -13.04
N GLU A 59 6.38 -17.60 -13.26
CA GLU A 59 5.76 -17.63 -14.60
C GLU A 59 6.13 -16.41 -15.47
N TYR A 60 6.43 -16.66 -16.74
CA TYR A 60 6.81 -15.65 -17.74
C TYR A 60 6.10 -15.84 -19.09
N ALA A 61 5.46 -16.98 -19.33
CA ALA A 61 4.78 -17.29 -20.58
C ALA A 61 3.49 -16.46 -20.69
N PRO A 62 3.32 -15.60 -21.72
CA PRO A 62 2.18 -14.68 -21.79
C PRO A 62 0.81 -15.36 -21.77
N ASP A 63 0.67 -16.54 -22.36
CA ASP A 63 -0.57 -17.32 -22.38
C ASP A 63 -0.97 -17.90 -21.01
N ARG A 64 -0.05 -17.86 -20.04
CA ARG A 64 -0.28 -18.23 -18.64
C ARG A 64 -0.38 -17.03 -17.71
N LEU A 65 -0.28 -15.83 -18.25
CA LEU A 65 -0.43 -14.59 -17.50
C LEU A 65 -1.79 -13.96 -17.79
N THR A 66 -2.37 -13.32 -16.78
CA THR A 66 -3.63 -12.61 -16.88
C THR A 66 -3.44 -11.14 -16.57
N ALA A 67 -3.81 -10.27 -17.50
CA ALA A 67 -3.80 -8.83 -17.31
C ALA A 67 -5.20 -8.34 -16.90
N TYR A 68 -5.25 -7.50 -15.87
CA TYR A 68 -6.46 -6.81 -15.44
C TYR A 68 -6.31 -5.31 -15.71
N GLU A 69 -7.18 -4.75 -16.53
CA GLU A 69 -7.27 -3.30 -16.75
C GLU A 69 -8.26 -2.71 -15.77
N ILE A 70 -7.77 -1.84 -14.89
CA ILE A 70 -8.56 -1.21 -13.83
C ILE A 70 -8.53 0.30 -14.06
N PRO A 71 -9.70 0.96 -14.19
CA PRO A 71 -9.76 2.41 -14.28
C PRO A 71 -9.13 3.07 -13.05
N LEU A 72 -8.37 4.14 -13.24
CA LEU A 72 -7.77 4.91 -12.16
C LEU A 72 -8.76 5.90 -11.56
N ARG A 73 -9.73 6.40 -12.32
CA ARG A 73 -10.74 7.33 -11.83
C ARG A 73 -11.99 6.64 -11.30
N THR A 74 -12.56 7.23 -10.25
CA THR A 74 -13.90 6.95 -9.72
C THR A 74 -14.63 8.28 -9.58
N GLY A 75 -15.40 8.66 -10.60
CA GLY A 75 -15.87 10.05 -10.69
C GLY A 75 -14.67 11.00 -10.79
N ASP A 76 -14.62 11.98 -9.89
CA ASP A 76 -13.54 12.98 -9.85
C ASP A 76 -12.31 12.54 -9.03
N ALA A 77 -12.40 11.43 -8.29
CA ALA A 77 -11.32 10.96 -7.41
C ALA A 77 -10.44 9.88 -8.08
N LEU A 78 -9.16 9.86 -7.73
CA LEU A 78 -8.24 8.79 -8.08
C LEU A 78 -8.34 7.62 -7.11
N ARG A 79 -8.23 6.41 -7.66
CA ARG A 79 -8.06 5.18 -6.88
C ARG A 79 -6.66 5.14 -6.31
N THR A 80 -6.59 4.88 -5.02
CA THR A 80 -5.33 4.66 -4.32
C THR A 80 -4.70 3.34 -4.76
N PRO A 81 -3.40 3.13 -4.49
CA PRO A 81 -2.76 1.84 -4.71
C PRO A 81 -3.47 0.66 -4.04
N HIS A 82 -4.08 0.91 -2.88
CA HIS A 82 -4.81 -0.11 -2.14
C HIS A 82 -6.17 -0.44 -2.75
N ASP A 83 -6.87 0.53 -3.34
CA ASP A 83 -8.11 0.27 -4.07
C ASP A 83 -7.85 -0.70 -5.25
N ILE A 84 -6.71 -0.53 -5.93
CA ILE A 84 -6.28 -1.44 -7.00
C ILE A 84 -5.99 -2.83 -6.46
N ALA A 85 -5.21 -2.95 -5.38
CA ALA A 85 -4.92 -4.23 -4.75
C ALA A 85 -6.20 -4.94 -4.26
N ALA A 86 -7.14 -4.22 -3.65
CA ALA A 86 -8.41 -4.74 -3.17
C ALA A 86 -9.31 -5.24 -4.32
N LEU A 87 -9.37 -4.50 -5.43
CA LEU A 87 -10.07 -4.95 -6.63
C LEU A 87 -9.44 -6.22 -7.21
N LEU A 88 -8.11 -6.28 -7.31
CA LEU A 88 -7.37 -7.44 -7.80
C LEU A 88 -7.63 -8.69 -6.96
N ARG A 89 -7.61 -8.56 -5.63
CA ARG A 89 -7.95 -9.65 -4.72
C ARG A 89 -9.37 -10.16 -5.02
N THR A 90 -10.36 -9.27 -5.17
CA THR A 90 -11.73 -9.68 -5.46
C THR A 90 -11.87 -10.36 -6.83
N VAL A 91 -11.35 -9.76 -7.90
CA VAL A 91 -11.53 -10.28 -9.28
C VAL A 91 -10.76 -11.57 -9.53
N HIS A 92 -9.78 -11.88 -8.69
CA HIS A 92 -9.06 -13.14 -8.74
C HIS A 92 -9.70 -14.22 -7.86
N THR A 93 -10.33 -13.85 -6.74
CA THR A 93 -11.06 -14.81 -5.90
C THR A 93 -12.42 -15.17 -6.50
N GLY A 94 -12.63 -16.44 -6.81
CA GLY A 94 -13.92 -16.98 -7.26
C GLY A 94 -14.11 -17.05 -8.77
N THR A 95 -15.22 -17.65 -9.21
CA THR A 95 -15.55 -17.79 -10.63
C THR A 95 -16.27 -16.55 -11.13
N HIS A 96 -15.53 -15.65 -11.80
CA HIS A 96 -16.10 -14.47 -12.43
C HIS A 96 -16.49 -14.75 -13.88
N ILE A 97 -17.76 -14.51 -14.22
CA ILE A 97 -18.23 -14.56 -15.61
C ILE A 97 -18.08 -13.16 -16.21
N TYR A 98 -17.06 -12.98 -17.04
CA TYR A 98 -16.86 -11.72 -17.74
C TYR A 98 -17.69 -11.67 -19.02
N PRO A 99 -18.43 -10.56 -19.25
CA PRO A 99 -19.01 -10.26 -20.55
C PRO A 99 -17.94 -10.29 -21.65
N ARG A 100 -18.28 -10.77 -22.85
CA ARG A 100 -17.32 -10.95 -23.95
C ARG A 100 -16.61 -9.66 -24.36
N ASP A 101 -17.28 -8.52 -24.22
CA ASP A 101 -16.75 -7.17 -24.47
C ASP A 101 -15.75 -6.69 -23.41
N ARG A 102 -15.67 -7.38 -22.27
CA ARG A 102 -14.69 -7.14 -21.20
C ARG A 102 -13.51 -8.09 -21.24
N VAL A 103 -13.45 -8.98 -22.24
CA VAL A 103 -12.34 -9.92 -22.45
C VAL A 103 -11.62 -9.58 -23.75
N GLY A 104 -10.33 -9.35 -23.66
CA GLY A 104 -9.45 -9.04 -24.79
C GLY A 104 -8.12 -9.75 -24.70
N THR A 105 -7.13 -9.21 -25.42
CA THR A 105 -5.76 -9.72 -25.41
C THR A 105 -4.79 -8.54 -25.42
N VAL A 106 -3.71 -8.64 -24.64
CA VAL A 106 -2.61 -7.68 -24.65
C VAL A 106 -1.29 -8.43 -24.56
N MET A 107 -0.36 -8.18 -25.49
CA MET A 107 0.95 -8.84 -25.52
C MET A 107 0.90 -10.38 -25.42
N GLY A 108 -0.16 -11.02 -25.96
CA GLY A 108 -0.37 -12.47 -25.86
C GLY A 108 -1.00 -12.96 -24.56
N MET A 109 -1.26 -12.06 -23.60
CA MET A 109 -1.95 -12.34 -22.33
C MET A 109 -3.47 -12.14 -22.47
N THR A 110 -4.24 -12.91 -21.71
CA THR A 110 -5.68 -12.63 -21.56
C THR A 110 -5.86 -11.31 -20.82
N LEU A 111 -6.70 -10.41 -21.36
CA LEU A 111 -7.00 -9.11 -20.74
C LEU A 111 -8.44 -9.10 -20.22
N PHE A 112 -8.63 -8.81 -18.94
CA PHE A 112 -9.93 -8.52 -18.34
C PHE A 112 -10.05 -7.03 -18.03
N THR A 113 -11.03 -6.35 -18.60
CA THR A 113 -11.39 -4.99 -18.19
C THR A 113 -12.31 -5.06 -16.99
N VAL A 114 -11.82 -4.60 -15.84
CA VAL A 114 -12.56 -4.58 -14.58
C VAL A 114 -13.56 -3.44 -14.60
N ASP A 115 -14.82 -3.74 -14.26
CA ASP A 115 -15.85 -2.74 -14.00
C ASP A 115 -16.03 -2.60 -12.48
N PRO A 116 -15.43 -1.56 -11.85
CA PRO A 116 -15.46 -1.40 -10.41
C PRO A 116 -16.88 -1.17 -9.85
N ALA A 117 -17.85 -0.79 -10.68
CA ALA A 117 -19.25 -0.66 -10.24
C ALA A 117 -19.92 -2.02 -9.98
N THR A 118 -19.34 -3.10 -10.53
CA THR A 118 -19.87 -4.46 -10.39
C THR A 118 -19.04 -5.33 -9.44
N VAL A 119 -17.93 -4.79 -8.92
CA VAL A 119 -16.99 -5.49 -8.05
C VAL A 119 -16.97 -4.80 -6.68
N THR A 120 -17.29 -5.54 -5.62
CA THR A 120 -17.05 -5.07 -4.25
C THR A 120 -15.58 -5.30 -3.89
N PRO A 121 -14.78 -4.24 -3.65
CA PRO A 121 -13.37 -4.41 -3.30
C PRO A 121 -13.22 -5.23 -2.01
N ALA A 122 -12.15 -6.04 -1.94
CA ALA A 122 -11.82 -6.76 -0.73
C ALA A 122 -11.63 -5.78 0.45
N PRO A 123 -12.07 -6.13 1.66
CA PRO A 123 -11.89 -5.27 2.82
C PRO A 123 -10.40 -5.09 3.12
N PHE A 124 -10.06 -3.90 3.59
CA PHE A 124 -8.70 -3.58 4.01
C PHE A 124 -8.35 -4.36 5.29
N THR A 125 -7.22 -5.07 5.27
CA THR A 125 -6.79 -5.93 6.37
C THR A 125 -5.87 -5.20 7.35
N ASN A 126 -5.63 -5.78 8.53
CA ASN A 126 -4.65 -5.22 9.47
C ASN A 126 -3.21 -5.27 8.91
N ASP A 127 -2.91 -6.25 8.07
CA ASP A 127 -1.61 -6.35 7.38
C ASP A 127 -1.46 -5.21 6.37
N ASP A 128 -2.53 -4.85 5.65
CA ASP A 128 -2.53 -3.69 4.76
C ASP A 128 -2.31 -2.38 5.55
N TRP A 129 -2.91 -2.23 6.73
CA TRP A 129 -2.70 -1.05 7.60
C TRP A 129 -1.26 -0.98 8.09
N SER A 130 -0.72 -2.11 8.52
CA SER A 130 0.65 -2.22 9.00
C SER A 130 1.65 -1.92 7.89
N LEU A 131 1.45 -2.48 6.69
CA LEU A 131 2.30 -2.21 5.53
C LEU A 131 2.24 -0.73 5.13
N THR A 132 1.05 -0.12 5.13
CA THR A 132 0.88 1.30 4.80
C THR A 132 1.67 2.18 5.78
N LEU A 133 1.50 1.95 7.08
CA LEU A 133 2.22 2.68 8.12
C LEU A 133 3.74 2.54 7.96
N LEU A 134 4.24 1.31 7.79
CA LEU A 134 5.66 1.05 7.63
C LEU A 134 6.24 1.69 6.36
N ARG A 135 5.50 1.69 5.24
CA ARG A 135 5.92 2.37 4.01
C ARG A 135 6.00 3.88 4.19
N CYS A 136 4.99 4.49 4.82
CA CYS A 136 4.99 5.93 5.09
C CYS A 136 6.18 6.35 5.97
N LEU A 137 6.57 5.53 6.95
CA LEU A 137 7.71 5.81 7.81
C LEU A 137 9.07 5.52 7.15
N ALA A 138 9.17 4.48 6.32
CA ALA A 138 10.41 4.08 5.67
C ALA A 138 10.73 4.88 4.39
N SER A 139 9.72 5.45 3.75
CA SER A 139 9.83 6.21 2.51
C SER A 139 8.81 7.35 2.51
N PRO A 140 9.02 8.37 3.36
CA PRO A 140 8.11 9.51 3.43
C PRO A 140 8.11 10.28 2.11
N SER A 141 6.95 10.80 1.73
CA SER A 141 6.77 11.57 0.49
C SER A 141 7.35 13.00 0.56
N THR A 142 8.07 13.34 1.62
CA THR A 142 8.64 14.67 1.87
C THR A 142 10.12 14.72 1.50
N GLU A 143 10.58 15.87 1.01
CA GLU A 143 12.01 16.09 0.74
C GLU A 143 12.83 16.18 2.04
N GLU A 144 12.19 16.60 3.13
CA GLU A 144 12.80 16.66 4.46
C GLU A 144 12.76 15.28 5.13
N PRO A 145 13.87 14.87 5.78
CA PRO A 145 13.89 13.62 6.54
C PRO A 145 12.89 13.71 7.70
N PRO A 146 12.20 12.60 8.03
CA PRO A 146 11.20 12.61 9.08
C PRO A 146 11.87 12.83 10.45
N GLU A 147 11.21 13.58 11.32
CA GLU A 147 11.65 13.86 12.70
C GLU A 147 11.80 12.58 13.54
N ALA A 148 10.97 11.56 13.24
CA ALA A 148 11.05 10.22 13.78
C ALA A 148 11.37 9.21 12.68
N ARG A 149 12.58 8.64 12.72
CA ARG A 149 13.07 7.67 11.72
C ARG A 149 12.78 6.26 12.17
N LEU A 150 12.21 5.45 11.29
CA LEU A 150 11.99 4.02 11.55
C LEU A 150 13.31 3.25 11.47
N CYS A 151 13.74 2.68 12.59
CA CYS A 151 14.90 1.81 12.70
C CYS A 151 14.55 0.32 12.61
N GLY A 152 13.31 -0.05 12.95
CA GLY A 152 12.84 -1.43 12.92
C GLY A 152 11.38 -1.55 13.33
N PHE A 153 10.81 -2.75 13.20
CA PHE A 153 9.45 -3.02 13.63
C PHE A 153 9.25 -4.49 14.04
N LEU A 154 8.23 -4.76 14.84
CA LEU A 154 7.86 -6.11 15.26
C LEU A 154 6.33 -6.23 15.40
N PHE A 155 5.73 -7.22 14.75
CA PHE A 155 4.33 -7.57 14.98
C PHE A 155 4.19 -8.25 16.35
N LEU A 156 3.37 -7.66 17.22
CA LEU A 156 3.10 -8.18 18.56
C LEU A 156 1.79 -8.96 18.63
N ALA A 157 0.80 -8.55 17.85
CA ALA A 157 -0.52 -9.18 17.72
C ALA A 157 -1.12 -8.84 16.35
N PRO A 158 -2.25 -9.46 15.93
CA PRO A 158 -2.88 -9.18 14.64
C PRO A 158 -3.23 -7.72 14.38
N ASP A 159 -3.36 -6.91 15.43
CA ASP A 159 -3.72 -5.49 15.39
C ASP A 159 -2.72 -4.61 16.16
N ARG A 160 -1.56 -5.16 16.56
CA ARG A 160 -0.55 -4.46 17.36
C ARG A 160 0.82 -4.57 16.73
N LEU A 161 1.42 -3.42 16.46
CA LEU A 161 2.74 -3.28 15.87
C LEU A 161 3.64 -2.49 16.81
N ARG A 162 4.85 -2.97 17.06
CA ARG A 162 5.91 -2.20 17.71
C ARG A 162 6.77 -1.55 16.65
N LEU A 163 6.92 -0.24 16.73
CA LEU A 163 7.85 0.56 15.91
C LEU A 163 9.07 0.89 16.76
N TYR A 164 10.26 0.78 16.19
CA TYR A 164 11.50 1.23 16.81
C TYR A 164 11.94 2.50 16.11
N LEU A 165 11.94 3.62 16.84
CA LEU A 165 12.07 4.95 16.28
C LEU A 165 13.28 5.67 16.89
N ASP A 166 14.07 6.29 16.03
CA ASP A 166 15.10 7.26 16.40
C ASP A 166 14.55 8.65 16.10
N ALA A 167 14.32 9.44 17.13
CA ALA A 167 13.72 10.76 17.02
C ALA A 167 14.65 11.82 17.61
N GLU A 168 14.83 12.92 16.88
CA GLU A 168 15.80 13.97 17.21
C GLU A 168 15.48 14.67 18.54
N GLU A 169 14.18 14.88 18.81
CA GLU A 169 13.70 15.53 20.04
C GLU A 169 13.49 14.54 21.19
N ALA A 170 13.60 13.23 20.95
CA ALA A 170 13.47 12.24 22.01
C ALA A 170 14.76 12.15 22.85
N PRO A 171 14.70 11.70 24.12
CA PRO A 171 15.91 11.48 24.89
C PRO A 171 16.80 10.42 24.20
N PRO A 172 18.11 10.35 24.51
CA PRO A 172 19.04 9.47 23.80
C PRO A 172 18.59 8.01 23.75
N GLY A 173 18.73 7.39 22.58
CA GLY A 173 18.44 5.98 22.33
C GLY A 173 17.11 5.71 21.62
N VAL A 174 17.00 4.53 21.01
CA VAL A 174 15.81 4.10 20.28
C VAL A 174 14.59 4.04 21.21
N THR A 175 13.50 4.65 20.78
CA THR A 175 12.20 4.60 21.45
C THR A 175 11.30 3.60 20.74
N ALA A 176 10.81 2.60 21.46
CA ALA A 176 9.79 1.71 20.94
C ALA A 176 8.40 2.34 21.12
N ALA A 177 7.54 2.24 20.11
CA ALA A 177 6.15 2.69 20.17
C ALA A 177 5.22 1.54 19.76
N ASP A 178 4.34 1.13 20.66
CA ASP A 178 3.31 0.14 20.36
C ASP A 178 2.07 0.84 19.82
N VAL A 179 1.67 0.53 18.60
CA VAL A 179 0.56 1.18 17.90
C VAL A 179 -0.48 0.15 17.44
N ARG A 180 -1.70 0.61 17.20
CA ARG A 180 -2.71 -0.11 16.43
C ARG A 180 -2.83 0.50 15.03
N PRO A 181 -2.24 -0.10 13.99
CA PRO A 181 -2.36 0.42 12.63
C PRO A 181 -3.85 0.51 12.23
N GLY A 182 -4.30 1.66 11.74
CA GLY A 182 -5.71 1.91 11.44
C GLY A 182 -5.99 3.22 10.73
N GLY A 183 -7.29 3.54 10.60
CA GLY A 183 -7.80 4.60 9.72
C GLY A 183 -7.33 6.03 9.99
N ALA A 184 -6.80 6.33 11.17
CA ALA A 184 -6.24 7.63 11.53
C ALA A 184 -4.73 7.73 11.28
N LEU A 185 -4.21 6.97 10.30
CA LEU A 185 -2.77 6.87 10.04
C LEU A 185 -2.08 8.23 9.86
N THR A 186 -2.67 9.14 9.08
CA THR A 186 -2.09 10.49 8.86
C THR A 186 -1.98 11.29 10.16
N ALA A 187 -2.97 11.17 11.05
CA ALA A 187 -2.95 11.84 12.34
C ALA A 187 -1.89 11.23 13.27
N LEU A 188 -1.76 9.90 13.28
CA LEU A 188 -0.70 9.22 14.01
C LEU A 188 0.69 9.65 13.51
N LEU A 189 0.93 9.61 12.19
CA LEU A 189 2.21 10.01 11.60
C LEU A 189 2.61 11.44 11.96
N ALA A 190 1.65 12.37 11.94
CA ALA A 190 1.88 13.77 12.28
C ALA A 190 2.12 14.00 13.78
N ALA A 191 1.46 13.21 14.65
CA ALA A 191 1.60 13.33 16.10
C ALA A 191 2.78 12.54 16.67
N LEU A 192 3.32 11.58 15.90
CA LEU A 192 4.32 10.63 16.36
C LEU A 192 5.53 11.31 17.03
N PRO A 193 6.17 12.36 16.47
CA PRO A 193 7.32 13.01 17.11
C PRO A 193 6.99 13.52 18.52
N SER A 194 5.87 14.24 18.65
CA SER A 194 5.39 14.77 19.94
C SER A 194 5.06 13.67 20.95
N LEU A 195 4.45 12.57 20.49
CA LEU A 195 4.03 11.46 21.36
C LEU A 195 5.20 10.67 21.94
N LEU A 196 6.35 10.66 21.25
CA LEU A 196 7.55 9.96 21.72
C LEU A 196 8.22 10.64 22.92
N ASP A 197 8.01 11.95 23.12
CA ASP A 197 8.50 12.70 24.27
C ASP A 197 7.52 12.68 25.47
N GLU A 198 6.29 12.18 25.26
CA GLU A 198 5.27 12.17 26.32
C GLU A 198 5.62 11.16 27.44
N GLN A 199 6.21 11.67 28.52
CA GLN A 199 6.56 10.89 29.71
C GLN A 199 5.37 10.13 30.33
N ARG A 200 4.14 10.59 30.12
CA ARG A 200 2.92 9.91 30.62
C ARG A 200 2.62 8.61 29.90
N LEU A 201 3.03 8.49 28.64
CA LEU A 201 2.86 7.31 27.81
C LEU A 201 4.08 6.37 27.89
N THR A 202 5.16 6.83 28.54
CA THR A 202 6.42 6.11 28.65
C THR A 202 6.38 5.11 29.79
N THR A 203 6.52 3.83 29.45
CA THR A 203 6.92 2.79 30.40
C THR A 203 8.45 2.64 30.35
N THR A 204 9.10 2.77 31.50
CA THR A 204 10.55 2.54 31.58
C THR A 204 10.82 1.07 31.28
N GLY A 205 11.64 0.79 30.27
CA GLY A 205 11.73 -0.50 29.60
C GLY A 205 11.90 -1.68 30.56
N ALA A 206 10.89 -2.54 30.62
CA ALA A 206 11.03 -3.88 31.15
C ALA A 206 11.34 -4.82 29.97
N ASP A 207 12.58 -5.30 29.92
CA ASP A 207 13.03 -6.47 29.16
C ASP A 207 13.26 -6.40 27.62
N ASP A 208 13.01 -5.29 26.92
CA ASP A 208 13.33 -5.18 25.47
C ASP A 208 14.77 -4.70 25.22
N PRO A 209 15.68 -5.54 24.68
CA PRO A 209 17.09 -5.16 24.46
C PRO A 209 17.31 -4.21 23.28
N HIS A 210 16.27 -3.88 22.49
CA HIS A 210 16.36 -3.07 21.28
C HIS A 210 15.95 -1.60 21.47
N CYS A 211 15.49 -1.21 22.66
CA CYS A 211 15.05 0.15 22.93
C CYS A 211 15.44 0.62 24.35
N ALA A 212 15.58 1.94 24.52
CA ALA A 212 15.79 2.56 25.83
C ALA A 212 14.48 2.74 26.61
N ARG A 213 13.35 2.84 25.90
CA ARG A 213 12.01 3.06 26.48
C ARG A 213 10.93 2.52 25.55
N VAL A 214 9.75 2.25 26.11
CA VAL A 214 8.56 1.84 25.35
C VAL A 214 7.43 2.83 25.63
N VAL A 215 6.79 3.30 24.57
CA VAL A 215 5.60 4.15 24.60
C VAL A 215 4.41 3.33 24.14
N ASP A 216 3.32 3.29 24.90
CA ASP A 216 2.08 2.65 24.48
C ASP A 216 1.16 3.67 23.82
N LEU A 217 1.00 3.54 22.50
CA LEU A 217 0.14 4.36 21.64
C LEU A 217 -1.04 3.52 21.09
N THR A 218 -1.38 2.41 21.74
CA THR A 218 -2.45 1.52 21.25
C THR A 218 -3.85 2.10 21.45
N ASP A 219 -4.01 3.13 22.29
CA ASP A 219 -5.26 3.85 22.55
C ASP A 219 -5.36 5.21 21.84
N TRP A 220 -4.42 5.51 20.92
CA TRP A 220 -4.39 6.75 20.13
C TRP A 220 -5.48 6.82 19.07
#